data_AF-A0A377XC22-F1
#
_entry.id   AF-A0A377XC22-F1
#
_cell.length_a   1.000
_cell.length_b   1.000
_cell.length_c   1.000
_cell.angle_alpha   90.00
_cell.angle_beta   90.00
_cell.angle_gamma   90.00
#
_symmetry.space_group_name_H-M   'P 1'
#
loop_
_entity.id
_entity.type
_entity.pdbx_description
1 polymer ?
#
loop_
_entity_poly.entity_id
_entity_poly.type
_entity_poly.pdbx_seq_one_letter_code
_entity_poly.pdbx_strand_id
1 'polypeptide(L)' 'MWLASLPEAECETVLQRITREQRTPYTVTDIASLMEKIAQVRRQGYATIEQEFEIGMLVLAVPLTDREGTWWGR' A
#
# COMPACT_ATOMS: atom_id res chain seq x y z
N MET A 1 -3.04 -2.03 0.91
CA MET A 1 -3.87 -2.31 2.11
C MET A 1 -3.10 -3.10 3.14
N TRP A 2 -2.73 -4.36 2.91
CA TRP A 2 -2.02 -5.19 3.90
C TRP A 2 -0.78 -4.50 4.55
N LEU A 3 0.12 -3.89 3.77
CA LEU A 3 1.26 -3.14 4.34
C LEU A 3 0.87 -2.02 5.31
N ALA A 4 -0.29 -1.39 5.11
CA ALA A 4 -0.79 -0.34 5.99
C ALA A 4 -1.32 -0.88 7.33
N SER A 5 -1.64 -2.18 7.43
CA SER A 5 -2.07 -2.80 8.69
C SER A 5 -0.90 -3.27 9.57
N LEU A 6 0.33 -3.36 9.03
CA LEU A 6 1.52 -3.76 9.79
C LEU A 6 2.04 -2.64 10.70
N PRO A 7 2.85 -2.90 11.73
CA PRO A 7 3.69 -1.87 12.35
C PRO A 7 4.62 -1.20 11.32
N GLU A 8 5.00 0.05 11.56
CA GLU A 8 5.79 0.85 10.59
C GLU A 8 7.15 0.21 10.27
N ALA A 9 7.88 -0.24 11.30
CA ALA A 9 9.17 -0.91 11.14
C ALA A 9 9.07 -2.24 10.35
N GLU A 10 7.99 -3.00 10.54
CA GLU A 10 7.76 -4.23 9.78
C GLU A 10 7.45 -3.93 8.32
N CYS A 11 6.64 -2.90 8.06
CA CYS A 11 6.36 -2.43 6.71
C CYS A 11 7.64 -2.04 5.97
N GLU A 12 8.50 -1.23 6.59
CA GLU A 12 9.78 -0.85 6.02
C GLU A 12 10.67 -2.08 5.75
N THR A 13 10.73 -3.02 6.70
CA THR A 13 11.48 -4.28 6.54
C THR A 13 11.00 -5.08 5.32
N VAL A 14 9.68 -5.18 5.13
CA VAL A 14 9.10 -5.85 3.95
C VAL A 14 9.49 -5.11 2.68
N LEU A 15 9.34 -3.78 2.65
CA LEU A 15 9.71 -2.98 1.50
C LEU A 15 11.18 -3.17 1.13
N GLN A 16 12.10 -3.14 2.09
CA GLN A 16 13.54 -3.33 1.84
C GLN A 16 13.88 -4.69 1.23
N ARG A 17 13.10 -5.74 1.54
CA ARG A 17 13.36 -7.12 1.07
C ARG A 17 12.82 -7.44 -0.32
N ILE A 18 11.82 -6.71 -0.80
CA ILE A 18 11.19 -6.99 -2.09
C ILE A 18 11.85 -6.20 -3.22
N THR A 19 11.97 -6.83 -4.39
CA THR A 19 12.31 -6.11 -5.62
C THR A 19 11.10 -5.33 -6.11
N ARG A 20 11.29 -4.05 -6.42
CA ARG A 20 10.23 -3.13 -6.85
C ARG A 20 10.47 -2.78 -8.32
N GLU A 21 9.72 -3.41 -9.21
CA GLU A 21 9.78 -3.16 -10.66
C GLU A 21 8.96 -1.92 -11.02
N GLN A 22 9.56 -1.00 -11.77
CA GLN A 22 8.84 0.16 -12.31
C GLN A 22 8.05 -0.25 -13.56
N ARG A 23 6.80 -0.68 -13.38
CA ARG A 23 5.94 -1.17 -14.47
C ARG A 23 5.48 -0.07 -15.42
N THR A 24 5.34 1.15 -14.90
CA THR A 24 4.93 2.35 -15.62
C THR A 24 5.73 3.55 -15.11
N PRO A 25 5.74 4.70 -15.82
CA PRO A 25 6.34 5.93 -15.31
C PRO A 25 5.74 6.42 -13.98
N TYR A 26 4.52 5.98 -13.63
CA TYR A 26 3.82 6.36 -12.41
C TYR A 26 4.07 5.40 -11.24
N THR A 27 4.70 4.24 -11.48
CA THR A 27 5.00 3.27 -10.43
C THR A 27 6.00 3.84 -9.44
N VAL A 28 5.59 3.98 -8.17
CA VAL A 28 6.48 4.42 -7.11
C VAL A 28 7.34 3.24 -6.62
N THR A 29 8.66 3.39 -6.68
CA THR A 29 9.63 2.35 -6.30
C THR A 29 10.56 2.75 -5.15
N ASP A 30 10.63 4.05 -4.83
CA ASP A 30 11.38 4.58 -3.70
C ASP A 30 10.73 4.22 -2.37
N ILE A 31 11.53 3.78 -1.40
CA ILE A 31 11.02 3.29 -0.12
C ILE A 31 10.41 4.43 0.70
N ALA A 32 11.05 5.60 0.75
CA ALA A 32 10.53 6.73 1.54
C ALA A 32 9.16 7.17 1.01
N SER A 33 9.05 7.30 -0.31
CA SER A 33 7.80 7.65 -1.01
C SER A 33 6.70 6.60 -0.79
N LEU A 34 7.05 5.31 -0.80
CA LEU A 34 6.10 4.24 -0.48
C LEU A 34 5.65 4.28 0.98
N MET A 35 6.55 4.57 1.92
CA MET A 35 6.22 4.71 3.33
C MET A 35 5.26 5.89 3.57
N GLU A 36 5.47 7.02 2.90
CA GLU A 36 4.54 8.16 2.93
C GLU A 36 3.15 7.80 2.39
N LYS A 37 3.09 7.14 1.23
CA LYS A 37 1.83 6.63 0.66
C LYS A 37 1.13 5.67 1.62
N ILE A 38 1.87 4.76 2.25
CA ILE A 38 1.30 3.79 3.19
C ILE A 38 0.78 4.50 4.44
N ALA A 39 1.48 5.52 4.95
CA ALA A 39 1.00 6.35 6.05
C ALA A 39 -0.28 7.11 5.67
N GLN A 40 -0.41 7.60 4.44
CA GLN A 40 -1.65 8.18 3.93
C GLN A 40 -2.78 7.15 3.92
N VAL A 41 -2.54 5.94 3.41
CA VAL A 41 -3.53 4.84 3.40
C VAL A 41 -4.03 4.54 4.82
N ARG A 42 -3.14 4.53 5.83
CA ARG A 42 -3.54 4.34 7.24
C ARG A 42 -4.51 5.42 7.73
N ARG A 43 -4.25 6.68 7.40
CA ARG A 43 -5.08 7.82 7.83
C ARG A 43 -6.44 7.84 7.15
N GLN A 44 -6.49 7.55 5.85
CA GLN A 44 -7.71 7.66 5.05
C GLN A 44 -8.56 6.38 5.03
N GLY A 45 -7.98 5.22 5.35
CA GLY A 45 -8.69 3.94 5.44
C GLY A 45 -8.92 3.22 4.12
N TYR A 46 -8.32 3.67 3.01
CA TYR A 46 -8.37 3.03 1.70
C TYR A 46 -7.08 3.29 0.92
N ALA A 47 -6.82 2.53 -0.14
CA ALA A 47 -5.69 2.75 -1.05
C ALA A 47 -6.18 2.93 -2.48
N THR A 48 -5.55 3.83 -3.21
CA THR A 48 -5.70 3.95 -4.66
C THR A 48 -4.42 3.49 -5.35
N ILE A 49 -4.57 2.96 -6.56
CA ILE A 49 -3.46 2.68 -7.48
C ILE A 49 -3.80 3.38 -8.78
N GLU A 50 -3.09 4.48 -9.04
CA GLU A 50 -3.34 5.37 -10.17
C GLU A 50 -2.27 5.14 -11.24
N GLN A 51 -2.62 4.38 -12.26
CA GLN A 51 -1.78 4.07 -13.42
C GLN A 51 -0.47 3.34 -13.08
N GLU A 52 -0.24 2.93 -11.84
CA GLU A 52 1.04 2.38 -11.39
C GLU A 52 1.29 0.95 -11.89
N PHE A 53 0.27 0.27 -12.41
CA PHE A 53 0.39 -1.09 -12.94
C PHE A 53 0.08 -1.15 -14.44
N GLU A 54 -0.92 -0.39 -14.90
CA GLU A 54 -1.25 -0.22 -16.31
C GLU A 54 -1.66 1.24 -16.57
N ILE A 55 -1.19 1.84 -17.66
CA ILE A 55 -1.50 3.24 -17.99
C ILE A 55 -3.00 3.39 -18.26
N GLY A 56 -3.62 4.41 -17.68
CA GLY A 56 -5.07 4.62 -17.75
C GLY A 56 -5.88 3.82 -16.72
N MET A 57 -5.26 2.95 -15.92
CA MET A 57 -5.96 2.19 -14.87
C MET A 57 -6.09 2.99 -13.57
N LEU A 58 -7.25 2.87 -12.92
CA LEU A 58 -7.49 3.30 -11.55
C LEU A 58 -8.08 2.15 -10.74
N VAL A 59 -7.45 1.81 -9.62
CA VAL A 59 -7.95 0.81 -8.67
C VAL A 59 -8.18 1.48 -7.31
N LEU A 60 -9.27 1.08 -6.64
CA LEU A 60 -9.57 1.45 -5.25
C LEU A 60 -9.66 0.17 -4.41
N ALA A 61 -8.95 0.14 -3.29
CA ALA A 61 -8.93 -0.97 -2.34
C ALA A 61 -9.37 -0.50 -0.94
N VAL A 62 -10.33 -1.19 -0.36
CA VAL A 62 -10.85 -0.96 1.00
C VAL A 62 -10.58 -2.18 1.88
N PRO A 63 -10.42 -2.01 3.21
CA PRO A 63 -10.12 -3.13 4.09
C PRO A 63 -11.41 -3.88 4.38
N LEU A 64 -11.35 -5.20 4.34
CA LEU A 64 -12.39 -6.02 4.96
C LEU A 64 -12.09 -6.09 6.46
N THR A 65 -13.07 -5.73 7.29
CA THR A 65 -12.94 -5.78 8.75
C THR A 65 -13.99 -6.71 9.35
N ASP A 66 -13.65 -7.34 10.47
CA ASP A 66 -14.61 -8.08 11.29
C ASP A 66 -15.50 -7.12 12.10
N ARG A 67 -16.37 -7.69 12.94
CA ARG A 67 -17.31 -6.92 13.77
C ARG A 67 -16.61 -6.03 14.80
N GLU A 68 -15.38 -6.33 15.16
CA GLU A 68 -14.59 -5.58 16.13
C GLU A 68 -13.76 -4.47 15.45
N GLY A 69 -13.87 -4.34 14.12
CA GLY A 69 -13.13 -3.38 13.32
C GLY A 69 -11.69 -3.82 13.03
N THR A 70 -11.35 -5.08 13.32
CA THR A 70 -10.03 -5.63 13.02
C THR A 70 -9.98 -6.12 11.58
N TRP A 71 -8.85 -5.92 10.91
CA TRP A 71 -8.67 -6.33 9.52
C TRP A 71 -8.74 -7.84 9.40
N TRP A 72 -9.57 -8.32 8.47
CA TRP A 72 -9.72 -9.73 8.20
C TRP A 72 -8.44 -10.26 7.49
N GLY A 73 -7.86 -11.34 8.02
CA GLY A 73 -6.63 -11.95 7.49
C GLY A 73 -5.31 -11.45 8.10
N ARG A 74 -5.35 -10.92 9.33
CA ARG A 74 -4.17 -10.71 10.17
C ARG A 74 -3.74 -12.01 10.88
#